data_AF-A0A7Y2MQW6-F1
#
_entry.id   AF-A0A7Y2MQW6-F1
#
_cell.length_a   1.000
_cell.length_b   1.000
_cell.length_c   1.000
_cell.angle_alpha   90.00
_cell.angle_beta   90.00
_cell.angle_gamma   90.00
#
_symmetry.space_group_name_H-M   'P 1'
#
loop_
_entity.id
_entity.type
_entity.pdbx_description
1 polymer ?
#
loop_
_entity_poly.entity_id
_entity_poly.type
_entity_poly.pdbx_seq_one_letter_code
_entity_poly.pdbx_strand_id
1 'polypeptide(L)'
;MTFEAALEPSINAEQNMVVVKEGEQRKHNVVFEILHLQPSEKVTIKINGMETSMDLHTGYNRLDVNLPKVDHPTPYTAVIQVGNQEAISRSFTLSPVREWEVYLIQHTHSDIGYTRPQPEILPEHLRYIDHALDYCDATDDYPDAAQFRWTCETSWSVKEYLENRPQSQIDRLIQRIKEGRIEATGMYFNYSEIIDEQAVAYQTKYLRVLKNMGIEVSTA
;
A
#
# COMPACT_ATOMS: atom_id res chain seq x y z
N MET A 1 17.42 27.81 14.15
CA MET A 1 17.84 27.81 12.74
C MET A 1 16.62 28.17 11.91
N THR A 2 16.48 29.44 11.56
CA THR A 2 15.60 29.88 10.47
C THR A 2 16.37 29.68 9.18
N PHE A 3 15.89 28.81 8.30
CA PHE A 3 16.47 28.67 6.97
C PHE A 3 16.11 29.92 6.16
N GLU A 4 17.08 30.78 5.89
CA GLU A 4 16.96 31.95 5.02
C GLU A 4 17.31 31.57 3.58
N ALA A 5 16.53 30.67 2.98
CA ALA A 5 16.64 30.40 1.55
C ALA A 5 15.73 31.39 0.79
N ALA A 6 16.28 32.05 -0.23
CA ALA A 6 15.47 32.87 -1.13
C ALA A 6 14.47 31.97 -1.88
N LEU A 7 13.20 32.39 -1.91
CA LEU A 7 12.17 31.71 -2.70
C LEU A 7 12.33 32.15 -4.16
N GLU A 8 12.99 31.33 -4.96
CA GLU A 8 13.25 31.60 -6.38
C GLU A 8 12.37 30.70 -7.26
N PRO A 9 11.84 31.20 -8.39
CA PRO A 9 11.15 30.35 -9.35
C PRO A 9 12.06 29.22 -9.83
N SER A 10 11.55 27.99 -9.84
CA SER A 10 12.33 26.82 -10.22
C SER A 10 11.49 25.86 -11.03
N ILE A 11 12.17 25.11 -11.91
CA ILE A 11 11.57 24.02 -12.67
C ILE A 11 12.56 22.86 -12.67
N ASN A 12 12.22 21.82 -11.91
CA ASN A 12 13.01 20.59 -11.80
C ASN A 12 12.27 19.46 -12.52
N ALA A 13 13.04 18.51 -13.07
CA ALA A 13 12.53 17.32 -13.72
C ALA A 13 13.19 16.10 -13.10
N GLU A 14 12.41 15.25 -12.46
CA GLU A 14 12.90 14.06 -11.76
C GLU A 14 12.13 12.82 -12.20
N GLN A 15 12.85 11.73 -12.43
CA GLN A 15 12.23 10.45 -12.73
C GLN A 15 11.71 9.82 -11.43
N ASN A 16 10.42 9.46 -11.41
CA ASN A 16 9.89 8.61 -10.35
C ASN A 16 10.42 7.18 -10.49
N MET A 17 10.71 6.54 -9.35
CA MET A 17 11.17 5.16 -9.29
C MET A 17 10.03 4.15 -9.43
N VAL A 18 9.12 4.40 -10.37
CA VAL A 18 7.98 3.52 -10.71
C VAL A 18 7.85 3.36 -12.22
N VAL A 19 7.33 2.22 -12.64
CA VAL A 19 6.88 1.98 -14.02
C VAL A 19 5.37 1.96 -14.01
N VAL A 20 4.75 2.87 -14.76
CA VAL A 20 3.29 2.97 -14.88
C VAL A 20 2.83 2.06 -16.01
N LYS A 21 1.76 1.30 -15.79
CA LYS A 21 1.10 0.49 -16.83
C LYS A 21 -0.12 1.25 -17.36
N GLU A 22 -0.11 1.57 -18.65
CA GLU A 22 -1.24 2.18 -19.38
C GLU A 22 -1.67 1.23 -20.51
N GLY A 23 -2.75 0.48 -20.30
CA GLY A 23 -3.12 -0.63 -21.18
C GLY A 23 -2.01 -1.70 -21.18
N GLU A 24 -1.51 -2.06 -22.37
CA GLU A 24 -0.39 -3.00 -22.53
C GLU A 24 0.98 -2.30 -22.47
N GLN A 25 1.02 -0.96 -22.48
CA GLN A 25 2.28 -0.22 -22.50
C GLN A 25 2.81 0.04 -21.09
N ARG A 26 4.13 -0.08 -20.94
CA ARG A 26 4.87 0.31 -19.73
C ARG A 26 5.61 1.61 -19.98
N LYS A 27 5.46 2.56 -19.08
CA LYS A 27 6.04 3.91 -19.20
C LYS A 27 6.80 4.27 -17.94
N HIS A 28 7.91 4.98 -18.11
CA HIS A 28 8.55 5.69 -17.00
C HIS A 28 7.79 6.97 -16.74
N ASN A 29 7.75 7.39 -15.49
CA ASN A 29 7.12 8.63 -15.09
C ASN A 29 8.19 9.67 -14.72
N VAL A 30 8.04 10.88 -15.26
CA VAL A 30 8.87 12.04 -14.91
C VAL A 30 7.98 13.10 -14.30
N VAL A 31 8.38 13.60 -13.14
CA VAL A 31 7.70 14.66 -12.42
C VAL A 31 8.41 15.97 -12.73
N PHE A 32 7.63 16.94 -13.22
CA PHE A 32 8.06 18.33 -13.29
C PHE A 32 7.54 19.06 -12.05
N GLU A 33 8.48 19.47 -11.19
CA GLU A 33 8.20 20.30 -10.03
C GLU A 33 8.48 21.75 -10.37
N ILE A 34 7.44 22.58 -10.30
CA ILE A 34 7.48 23.96 -10.75
C ILE A 34 7.08 24.88 -9.60
N LEU A 35 8.04 25.64 -9.08
CA LEU A 35 7.77 26.73 -8.15
C LEU A 35 7.48 28.00 -8.97
N HIS A 36 6.21 28.38 -9.05
CA HIS A 36 5.72 29.50 -9.84
C HIS A 36 5.29 30.65 -8.92
N LEU A 37 5.96 31.81 -8.99
CA LEU A 37 5.71 32.94 -8.08
C LEU A 37 4.91 34.07 -8.72
N GLN A 38 4.29 33.82 -9.87
CA GLN A 38 3.48 34.78 -10.61
C GLN A 38 1.99 34.35 -10.59
N PRO A 39 1.05 35.20 -11.05
CA PRO A 39 -0.34 34.79 -11.27
C PRO A 39 -0.44 33.57 -12.18
N SER A 40 -1.60 32.90 -12.14
CA SER A 40 -1.80 31.68 -12.91
C SER A 40 -1.50 31.87 -14.40
N GLU A 41 -0.79 30.91 -14.98
CA GLU A 41 -0.32 30.97 -16.37
C GLU A 41 -0.21 29.56 -16.94
N LYS A 42 -0.43 29.40 -18.25
CA LYS A 42 -0.36 28.07 -18.86
C LYS A 42 1.08 27.65 -19.08
N VAL A 43 1.46 26.45 -18.64
CA VAL A 43 2.73 25.81 -19.01
C VAL A 43 2.50 24.74 -20.07
N THR A 44 3.39 24.69 -21.06
CA THR A 44 3.46 23.63 -22.08
C THR A 44 4.84 22.99 -22.03
N ILE A 45 4.90 21.66 -21.91
CA ILE A 45 6.14 20.90 -21.88
C ILE A 45 6.18 19.98 -23.10
N LYS A 46 7.24 20.09 -23.90
CA LYS A 46 7.49 19.26 -25.09
C LYS A 46 8.71 18.37 -24.89
N ILE A 47 8.55 17.06 -25.11
CA ILE A 47 9.60 16.05 -24.91
C ILE A 47 9.51 15.03 -26.05
N ASN A 48 10.53 14.94 -26.92
CA ASN A 48 10.58 13.97 -28.04
C ASN A 48 9.26 13.85 -28.84
N GLY A 49 8.66 14.98 -29.21
CA GLY A 49 7.42 15.03 -30.00
C GLY A 49 6.13 14.83 -29.20
N MET A 50 6.20 14.47 -27.91
CA MET A 50 5.06 14.53 -27.00
C MET A 50 4.92 15.96 -26.46
N GLU A 51 3.66 16.37 -26.25
CA GLU A 51 3.31 17.68 -25.72
C GLU A 51 2.26 17.50 -24.61
N THR A 52 2.48 18.15 -23.48
CA THR A 52 1.52 18.21 -22.37
C THR A 52 1.42 19.64 -21.85
N SER A 53 0.30 19.99 -21.22
CA SER A 53 0.10 21.32 -20.66
C SER A 53 -0.75 21.30 -19.41
N MET A 54 -0.52 22.23 -18.49
CA MET A 54 -1.37 22.50 -17.34
C MET A 54 -1.41 24.00 -17.05
N ASP A 55 -2.39 24.44 -16.27
CA ASP A 55 -2.38 25.78 -15.69
C ASP A 55 -1.52 25.76 -14.42
N LEU A 56 -0.47 26.59 -14.39
CA LEU A 56 0.29 26.84 -13.18
C LEU A 56 -0.51 27.76 -12.27
N HIS A 57 -0.48 27.48 -10.97
CA HIS A 57 -0.96 28.36 -9.92
C HIS A 57 0.21 28.97 -9.16
N THR A 58 -0.01 30.09 -8.49
CA THR A 58 1.02 30.66 -7.61
C THR A 58 1.36 29.67 -6.50
N GLY A 59 2.64 29.34 -6.35
CA GLY A 59 3.17 28.34 -5.42
C GLY A 59 3.78 27.14 -6.14
N TYR A 60 3.76 25.99 -5.46
CA TYR A 60 4.28 24.73 -5.98
C TYR A 60 3.25 24.05 -6.90
N ASN A 61 3.71 23.62 -8.06
CA ASN A 61 2.94 22.88 -9.05
C ASN A 61 3.68 21.59 -9.39
N ARG A 62 2.92 20.54 -9.69
CA ARG A 62 3.44 19.22 -10.01
C ARG A 62 2.77 18.71 -11.27
N LEU A 63 3.56 18.34 -12.27
CA LEU A 63 3.08 17.72 -13.51
C LEU A 63 3.76 16.37 -13.73
N ASP A 64 2.96 15.32 -13.77
CA ASP A 64 3.40 13.96 -14.11
C ASP A 64 3.37 13.76 -15.64
N VAL A 65 4.48 13.29 -16.21
CA VAL A 65 4.61 13.01 -17.65
C VAL A 65 5.09 11.57 -17.85
N ASN A 66 4.27 10.77 -18.53
CA ASN A 66 4.59 9.37 -18.82
C ASN A 66 5.32 9.26 -20.16
N LEU A 67 6.58 8.83 -20.10
CA LEU A 67 7.46 8.64 -21.25
C LEU A 67 7.65 7.14 -21.53
N PRO A 68 7.94 6.71 -22.77
CA PRO A 68 8.23 5.31 -23.07
C PRO A 68 9.30 4.74 -22.13
N LYS A 69 9.09 3.51 -21.65
CA LYS A 69 10.08 2.81 -20.83
C LYS A 69 11.40 2.68 -21.61
N VAL A 70 12.51 2.92 -20.92
CA VAL A 70 13.88 2.72 -21.43
C VAL A 70 14.58 1.59 -20.68
N ASP A 71 15.44 0.86 -21.40
CA ASP A 71 16.19 -0.30 -20.89
C ASP A 71 17.68 0.02 -20.58
N HIS A 72 18.12 1.25 -20.85
CA HIS A 72 19.42 1.80 -20.46
C HIS A 72 19.30 3.30 -20.19
N PRO A 73 20.20 3.91 -19.40
CA PRO A 73 20.20 5.36 -19.16
C PRO A 73 20.16 6.14 -20.48
N THR A 74 19.10 6.91 -20.67
CA THR A 74 18.78 7.62 -21.92
C THR A 74 18.56 9.10 -21.61
N PRO A 75 19.33 10.02 -22.19
CA PRO A 75 19.15 11.45 -21.98
C PRO A 75 17.91 11.97 -22.72
N TYR A 76 17.19 12.89 -22.08
CA TYR A 76 16.05 13.62 -22.63
C TYR A 76 16.23 15.11 -22.41
N THR A 77 15.60 15.91 -23.27
CA THR A 77 15.48 17.36 -23.11
C THR A 77 14.01 17.76 -23.21
N ALA A 78 13.51 18.39 -22.15
CA ALA A 78 12.21 19.03 -22.13
C ALA A 78 12.33 20.49 -22.54
N VAL A 79 11.47 20.93 -23.46
CA VAL A 79 11.27 22.34 -23.80
C VAL A 79 10.02 22.82 -23.09
N ILE A 80 10.18 23.79 -22.18
CA ILE A 80 9.14 24.24 -21.26
C ILE A 80 8.81 25.69 -21.57
N GLN A 81 7.55 25.95 -21.89
CA GLN A 81 7.02 27.26 -22.29
C GLN A 81 5.98 27.68 -21.25
N VAL A 82 6.22 28.78 -20.52
CA VAL A 82 5.26 29.36 -19.56
C VAL A 82 4.65 30.63 -20.19
N GLY A 83 3.39 30.57 -20.58
CA GLY A 83 2.72 31.64 -21.31
C GLY A 83 3.51 32.08 -22.55
N ASN A 84 3.74 33.39 -22.66
CA ASN A 84 4.51 34.01 -23.75
C ASN A 84 5.99 34.25 -23.40
N GLN A 85 6.50 33.66 -22.32
CA GLN A 85 7.92 33.79 -21.95
C GLN A 85 8.81 33.00 -22.91
N GLU A 86 10.12 33.22 -22.86
CA GLU A 86 11.07 32.42 -23.63
C GLU A 86 11.07 30.97 -23.14
N ALA A 87 11.14 30.02 -24.08
CA ALA A 87 11.15 28.60 -23.76
C ALA A 87 12.45 28.21 -23.01
N ILE A 88 12.31 27.48 -21.92
CA ILE A 88 13.43 26.97 -21.14
C ILE A 88 13.69 25.51 -21.52
N SER A 89 14.95 25.14 -21.75
CA SER A 89 15.36 23.74 -21.94
C SER A 89 15.82 23.13 -20.62
N ARG A 90 15.30 21.95 -20.28
CA ARG A 90 15.72 21.16 -19.11
C ARG A 90 16.10 19.74 -19.52
N SER A 91 17.35 19.37 -19.25
CA SER A 91 17.86 18.02 -19.54
C SER A 91 17.75 17.14 -18.30
N PHE A 92 17.38 15.88 -18.51
CA PHE A 92 17.34 14.84 -17.48
C PHE A 92 17.63 13.48 -18.11
N THR A 93 17.97 12.48 -17.30
CA THR A 93 18.25 11.13 -17.78
C THR A 93 17.20 10.17 -17.25
N LEU A 94 16.48 9.52 -18.16
CA LEU A 94 15.65 8.38 -17.81
C LEU A 94 16.52 7.13 -17.67
N SER A 95 16.45 6.46 -16.55
CA SER A 95 17.14 5.19 -16.28
C SER A 95 16.14 4.05 -16.10
N PRO A 96 16.55 2.80 -16.33
CA PRO A 96 15.72 1.65 -16.00
C PRO A 96 15.37 1.64 -14.51
N VAL A 97 14.09 1.47 -14.21
CA VAL A 97 13.57 1.33 -12.86
C VAL A 97 13.39 -0.16 -12.57
N ARG A 98 13.87 -0.60 -11.40
CA ARG A 98 13.57 -1.94 -10.90
C ARG A 98 12.07 -2.04 -10.63
N GLU A 99 11.40 -2.95 -11.33
CA GLU A 99 9.98 -3.23 -11.11
C GLU A 99 9.84 -4.04 -9.82
N TRP A 100 8.95 -3.58 -8.92
CA TRP A 100 8.60 -4.26 -7.69
C TRP A 100 7.12 -4.63 -7.72
N GLU A 101 6.80 -5.82 -7.25
CA GLU A 101 5.44 -6.20 -6.92
C GLU A 101 5.26 -6.04 -5.40
N VAL A 102 4.27 -5.26 -5.00
CA VAL A 102 4.00 -4.94 -3.59
C VAL A 102 2.68 -5.57 -3.20
N TYR A 103 2.74 -6.50 -2.25
CA TYR A 103 1.57 -7.11 -1.64
C TYR A 103 1.20 -6.33 -0.38
N LEU A 104 -0.01 -5.76 -0.36
CA LEU A 104 -0.55 -5.06 0.79
C LEU A 104 -1.48 -6.00 1.55
N ILE A 105 -1.07 -6.43 2.73
CA ILE A 105 -1.84 -7.35 3.59
C ILE A 105 -2.21 -6.60 4.86
N GLN A 106 -3.49 -6.58 5.18
CA GLN A 106 -4.01 -5.91 6.37
C GLN A 106 -3.99 -6.86 7.56
N HIS A 107 -3.64 -6.35 8.74
CA HIS A 107 -3.77 -7.07 10.00
C HIS A 107 -3.91 -6.07 11.15
N THR A 108 -4.23 -6.56 12.34
CA THR A 108 -4.10 -5.82 13.59
C THR A 108 -3.08 -6.52 14.46
N HIS A 109 -2.17 -5.76 15.06
CA HIS A 109 -1.28 -6.27 16.09
C HIS A 109 -2.07 -6.51 17.39
N SER A 110 -1.79 -7.60 18.08
CA SER A 110 -2.57 -8.14 19.20
C SER A 110 -1.81 -8.03 20.52
N ASP A 111 -1.74 -6.81 21.06
CA ASP A 111 -1.11 -6.53 22.37
C ASP A 111 -2.10 -6.62 23.53
N ILE A 112 -2.29 -7.83 24.02
CA ILE A 112 -3.28 -8.08 25.08
C ILE A 112 -2.72 -7.68 26.44
N GLY A 113 -3.43 -6.79 27.13
CA GLY A 113 -2.99 -6.24 28.41
C GLY A 113 -2.12 -4.99 28.30
N TYR A 114 -1.77 -4.53 27.09
CA TYR A 114 -1.03 -3.28 26.91
C TYR A 114 -1.95 -2.07 27.03
N THR A 115 -2.98 -1.99 26.19
CA THR A 115 -3.93 -0.87 26.22
C THR A 115 -5.08 -1.09 27.19
N ARG A 116 -5.56 -2.34 27.30
CA ARG A 116 -6.71 -2.75 28.13
C ARG A 116 -6.59 -4.21 28.59
N PRO A 117 -7.28 -4.59 29.68
CA PRO A 117 -7.39 -5.99 30.11
C PRO A 117 -8.01 -6.93 29.05
N GLN A 118 -7.70 -8.23 29.15
CA GLN A 118 -8.19 -9.29 28.24
C GLN A 118 -9.71 -9.23 27.99
N PRO A 119 -10.58 -9.10 29.02
CA PRO A 119 -12.03 -9.13 28.81
C PRO A 119 -12.56 -7.90 28.06
N GLU A 120 -11.83 -6.79 28.10
CA GLU A 120 -12.21 -5.55 27.41
C GLU A 120 -11.76 -5.53 25.96
N ILE A 121 -10.58 -6.11 25.67
CA ILE A 121 -10.04 -6.11 24.30
C ILE A 121 -10.61 -7.24 23.44
N LEU A 122 -11.03 -8.36 24.03
CA LEU A 122 -11.55 -9.51 23.29
C LEU A 122 -12.74 -9.14 22.37
N PRO A 123 -13.80 -8.44 22.81
CA PRO A 123 -14.91 -8.06 21.93
C PRO A 123 -14.46 -7.25 20.71
N GLU A 124 -13.40 -6.45 20.83
CA GLU A 124 -12.84 -5.68 19.73
C GLU A 124 -12.16 -6.57 18.69
N HIS A 125 -11.34 -7.53 19.12
CA HIS A 125 -10.74 -8.50 18.20
C HIS A 125 -11.79 -9.30 17.43
N LEU A 126 -12.87 -9.71 18.10
CA LEU A 126 -13.97 -10.40 17.41
C LEU A 126 -14.65 -9.49 16.39
N ARG A 127 -14.85 -8.21 16.73
CA ARG A 127 -15.44 -7.21 15.83
C ARG A 127 -14.53 -6.87 14.65
N TYR A 128 -13.21 -6.92 14.81
CA TYR A 128 -12.27 -6.74 13.69
C TYR A 128 -12.41 -7.86 12.66
N ILE A 129 -12.61 -9.11 13.10
CA ILE A 129 -12.89 -10.22 12.18
C ILE A 129 -14.24 -10.01 11.49
N ASP A 130 -15.28 -9.56 12.20
CA ASP A 130 -16.57 -9.23 11.58
C ASP A 130 -16.40 -8.16 10.47
N HIS A 131 -15.68 -7.07 10.76
CA HIS A 131 -15.39 -6.04 9.76
C HIS A 131 -14.54 -6.57 8.58
N ALA A 132 -13.57 -7.44 8.85
CA ALA A 132 -12.75 -8.04 7.80
C ALA A 132 -13.61 -8.88 6.84
N LEU A 133 -14.61 -9.61 7.36
CA LEU A 133 -15.59 -10.32 6.54
C LEU A 133 -16.42 -9.36 5.71
N ASP A 134 -16.91 -8.27 6.30
CA ASP A 134 -17.73 -7.29 5.58
C ASP A 134 -16.92 -6.58 4.47
N TYR A 135 -15.64 -6.31 4.68
CA TYR A 135 -14.75 -5.80 3.63
C TYR A 135 -14.40 -6.83 2.56
N CYS A 136 -14.33 -8.12 2.92
CA CYS A 136 -14.22 -9.18 1.93
C CYS A 136 -15.42 -9.15 0.98
N ASP A 137 -16.63 -9.16 1.55
CA ASP A 137 -17.90 -9.12 0.81
C ASP A 137 -17.99 -7.86 -0.07
N ALA A 138 -17.66 -6.68 0.48
CA ALA A 138 -17.72 -5.41 -0.24
C ALA A 138 -16.76 -5.32 -1.44
N THR A 139 -15.79 -6.22 -1.53
CA THR A 139 -14.77 -6.23 -2.60
C THR A 139 -14.78 -7.52 -3.41
N ASP A 140 -15.83 -8.35 -3.34
CA ASP A 140 -15.92 -9.59 -4.12
C ASP A 140 -15.86 -9.35 -5.63
N ASP A 141 -16.52 -8.30 -6.12
CA ASP A 141 -16.57 -7.97 -7.55
C ASP A 141 -15.34 -7.20 -8.05
N TYR A 142 -14.35 -6.95 -7.18
CA TYR A 142 -13.15 -6.23 -7.56
C TYR A 142 -12.17 -7.15 -8.30
N PRO A 143 -11.25 -6.60 -9.13
CA PRO A 143 -10.12 -7.37 -9.63
C PRO A 143 -9.35 -8.03 -8.48
N ASP A 144 -8.83 -9.25 -8.67
CA ASP A 144 -8.20 -10.06 -7.62
C ASP A 144 -7.16 -9.31 -6.76
N ALA A 145 -6.31 -8.48 -7.40
CA ALA A 145 -5.28 -7.70 -6.72
C ALA A 145 -5.84 -6.53 -5.86
N ALA A 146 -7.10 -6.15 -6.06
CA ALA A 146 -7.80 -5.09 -5.32
C ALA A 146 -8.81 -5.64 -4.30
N GLN A 147 -8.96 -6.96 -4.22
CA GLN A 147 -9.79 -7.62 -3.25
C GLN A 147 -9.20 -7.50 -1.84
N PHE A 148 -10.04 -7.22 -0.84
CA PHE A 148 -9.59 -7.07 0.55
C PHE A 148 -9.06 -8.41 1.11
N ARG A 149 -7.89 -8.37 1.76
CA ARG A 149 -7.27 -9.52 2.44
C ARG A 149 -6.84 -9.17 3.85
N TRP A 150 -7.02 -10.11 4.78
CA TRP A 150 -6.78 -9.90 6.21
C TRP A 150 -6.05 -11.08 6.86
N THR A 151 -5.09 -10.79 7.75
CA THR A 151 -4.44 -11.81 8.58
C THR A 151 -4.85 -11.64 10.04
N CYS A 152 -5.44 -12.70 10.60
CA CYS A 152 -5.62 -12.85 12.04
C CYS A 152 -4.29 -13.27 12.66
N GLU A 153 -3.57 -12.28 13.20
CA GLU A 153 -2.19 -12.43 13.72
C GLU A 153 -2.04 -13.47 14.84
N THR A 154 -3.06 -13.65 15.68
CA THR A 154 -3.03 -14.62 16.76
C THR A 154 -4.20 -15.57 16.68
N SER A 155 -3.91 -16.86 16.86
CA SER A 155 -4.94 -17.90 16.81
C SER A 155 -5.90 -17.86 18.01
N TRP A 156 -5.55 -17.14 19.09
CA TRP A 156 -6.48 -16.84 20.18
C TRP A 156 -7.73 -16.10 19.69
N SER A 157 -7.57 -15.03 18.91
CA SER A 157 -8.71 -14.26 18.40
C SER A 157 -9.63 -15.12 17.53
N VAL A 158 -9.04 -16.01 16.73
CA VAL A 158 -9.76 -16.98 15.89
C VAL A 158 -10.47 -18.02 16.76
N LYS A 159 -9.83 -18.56 17.79
CA LYS A 159 -10.47 -19.46 18.77
C LYS A 159 -11.70 -18.83 19.37
N GLU A 160 -11.54 -17.65 19.95
CA GLU A 160 -12.64 -16.99 20.63
C GLU A 160 -13.76 -16.63 19.65
N TYR A 161 -13.44 -16.31 18.39
CA TYR A 161 -14.44 -16.11 17.35
C TYR A 161 -15.23 -17.39 17.07
N LEU A 162 -14.54 -18.52 16.88
CA LEU A 162 -15.14 -19.81 16.59
C LEU A 162 -15.97 -20.38 17.76
N GLU A 163 -15.67 -19.99 19.00
CA GLU A 163 -16.42 -20.41 20.19
C GLU A 163 -17.63 -19.51 20.50
N ASN A 164 -17.59 -18.22 20.14
CA ASN A 164 -18.56 -17.23 20.62
C ASN A 164 -19.45 -16.61 19.53
N ARG A 165 -19.13 -16.77 18.23
CA ARG A 165 -19.95 -16.19 17.14
C ARG A 165 -21.02 -17.17 16.66
N PRO A 166 -22.14 -16.67 16.09
CA PRO A 166 -23.15 -17.53 15.48
C PRO A 166 -22.57 -18.40 14.36
N GLN A 167 -23.14 -19.59 14.15
CA GLN A 167 -22.65 -20.55 13.15
C GLN A 167 -22.52 -19.93 11.74
N SER A 168 -23.44 -19.04 11.35
CA SER A 168 -23.37 -18.33 10.07
C SER A 168 -22.12 -17.46 9.92
N GLN A 169 -21.68 -16.78 10.98
CA GLN A 169 -20.44 -15.99 10.99
C GLN A 169 -19.20 -16.89 10.96
N ILE A 170 -19.26 -18.03 11.64
CA ILE A 170 -18.18 -19.04 11.64
C ILE A 170 -18.01 -19.63 10.24
N ASP A 171 -19.11 -20.01 9.59
CA ASP A 171 -19.09 -20.56 8.23
C ASP A 171 -18.57 -19.53 7.23
N ARG A 172 -18.96 -18.25 7.36
CA ARG A 172 -18.40 -17.13 6.58
C ARG A 172 -16.88 -17.04 6.75
N LEU A 173 -16.38 -17.06 7.99
CA LEU A 173 -14.94 -17.02 8.25
C LEU A 173 -14.20 -18.20 7.63
N ILE A 174 -14.67 -19.42 7.84
CA ILE A 174 -14.05 -20.63 7.27
C ILE A 174 -14.04 -20.56 5.73
N GLN A 175 -15.10 -20.05 5.12
CA GLN A 175 -15.18 -19.87 3.68
C GLN A 175 -14.15 -18.85 3.18
N ARG A 176 -14.07 -17.66 3.80
CA ARG A 176 -13.09 -16.63 3.42
C ARG A 176 -11.64 -17.09 3.66
N ILE A 177 -11.41 -17.97 4.63
CA ILE A 177 -10.10 -18.60 4.82
C ILE A 177 -9.76 -19.54 3.66
N LYS A 178 -10.69 -20.40 3.24
CA LYS A 178 -10.48 -21.32 2.11
C LYS A 178 -10.27 -20.60 0.77
N GLU A 179 -10.85 -19.42 0.61
CA GLU A 179 -10.64 -18.55 -0.55
C GLU A 179 -9.29 -17.79 -0.51
N GLY A 180 -8.55 -17.88 0.60
CA GLY A 180 -7.32 -17.09 0.80
C GLY A 180 -7.58 -15.59 1.00
N ARG A 181 -8.82 -15.21 1.31
CA ARG A 181 -9.19 -13.82 1.64
C ARG A 181 -8.85 -13.48 3.09
N ILE A 182 -8.90 -14.47 3.98
CA ILE A 182 -8.49 -14.33 5.38
C ILE A 182 -7.46 -15.42 5.72
N GLU A 183 -6.44 -15.07 6.49
CA GLU A 183 -5.47 -16.03 7.03
C GLU A 183 -5.60 -16.11 8.56
N ALA A 184 -5.48 -17.32 9.10
CA ALA A 184 -5.31 -17.55 10.54
C ALA A 184 -3.89 -18.10 10.78
N THR A 185 -3.09 -17.37 11.57
CA THR A 185 -1.73 -17.79 11.93
C THR A 185 -1.74 -18.86 13.03
N GLY A 186 -0.57 -19.42 13.31
CA GLY A 186 -0.44 -20.57 14.20
C GLY A 186 -0.19 -20.26 15.66
N MET A 187 0.44 -19.13 15.96
CA MET A 187 0.81 -18.80 17.34
C MET A 187 -0.40 -18.36 18.13
N TYR A 188 -0.52 -18.80 19.38
CA TYR A 188 -1.68 -18.46 20.22
C TYR A 188 -1.61 -17.01 20.70
N PHE A 189 -0.41 -16.57 21.09
CA PHE A 189 -0.08 -15.19 21.41
C PHE A 189 1.34 -14.86 20.97
N ASN A 190 1.63 -13.57 20.83
CA ASN A 190 3.00 -13.08 20.77
C ASN A 190 3.60 -13.13 22.19
N TYR A 191 4.76 -13.75 22.33
CA TYR A 191 5.46 -13.87 23.61
C TYR A 191 6.80 -13.14 23.61
N SER A 192 7.19 -12.62 24.77
CA SER A 192 8.54 -12.11 25.03
C SER A 192 9.57 -13.25 25.15
N GLU A 193 10.86 -12.90 25.08
CA GLU A 193 11.99 -13.86 25.16
C GLU A 193 12.12 -14.63 26.49
N ILE A 194 11.35 -14.29 27.53
CA ILE A 194 11.40 -14.94 28.85
C ILE A 194 10.43 -16.12 29.02
N ILE A 195 9.69 -16.48 27.96
CA ILE A 195 8.79 -17.64 27.99
C ILE A 195 9.55 -18.96 28.13
N ASP A 196 9.02 -19.92 28.90
CA ASP A 196 9.60 -21.25 29.01
C ASP A 196 9.22 -22.17 27.84
N GLU A 197 10.02 -23.22 27.63
CA GLU A 197 9.83 -24.20 26.56
C GLU A 197 8.43 -24.85 26.56
N GLN A 198 7.89 -25.14 27.74
CA GLN A 198 6.59 -25.79 27.86
C GLN A 198 5.46 -24.86 27.44
N ALA A 199 5.54 -23.58 27.79
CA ALA A 199 4.60 -22.56 27.34
C ALA A 199 4.67 -22.37 25.81
N VAL A 200 5.86 -22.38 25.21
CA VAL A 200 6.02 -22.34 23.74
C VAL A 200 5.43 -23.57 23.06
N ALA A 201 5.63 -24.76 23.61
CA ALA A 201 4.99 -25.97 23.10
C ALA A 201 3.46 -25.93 23.27
N TYR A 202 2.98 -25.40 24.40
CA TYR A 202 1.56 -25.37 24.74
C TYR A 202 0.73 -24.51 23.78
N GLN A 203 1.24 -23.33 23.37
CA GLN A 203 0.50 -22.46 22.44
C GLN A 203 0.21 -23.14 21.09
N THR A 204 1.07 -24.06 20.63
CA THR A 204 0.87 -24.76 19.35
C THR A 204 -0.29 -25.77 19.39
N LYS A 205 -0.82 -26.10 20.58
CA LYS A 205 -1.93 -27.07 20.70
C LYS A 205 -3.16 -26.64 19.91
N TYR A 206 -3.38 -25.34 19.76
CA TYR A 206 -4.52 -24.82 19.06
C TYR A 206 -4.47 -25.06 17.54
N LEU A 207 -3.29 -25.32 16.97
CA LEU A 207 -3.14 -25.75 15.57
C LEU A 207 -3.98 -27.00 15.26
N ARG A 208 -4.12 -27.92 16.22
CA ARG A 208 -4.94 -29.12 16.04
C ARG A 208 -6.42 -28.77 15.91
N VAL A 209 -6.90 -27.77 16.64
CA VAL A 209 -8.29 -27.31 16.57
C VAL A 209 -8.56 -26.69 15.20
N LEU A 210 -7.71 -25.77 14.76
CA LEU A 210 -7.79 -25.16 13.43
C LEU A 210 -7.79 -26.23 12.32
N LYS A 211 -6.86 -27.18 12.38
CA LYS A 211 -6.79 -28.29 11.43
C LYS A 211 -8.07 -29.13 11.39
N ASN A 212 -8.65 -29.43 12.54
CA ASN A 212 -9.90 -30.20 12.63
C ASN A 212 -11.10 -29.44 12.04
N MET A 213 -11.04 -28.12 11.98
CA MET A 213 -12.04 -27.25 11.35
C MET A 213 -11.76 -27.00 9.86
N GLY A 214 -10.74 -27.67 9.30
CA GLY A 214 -10.35 -27.53 7.90
C GLY A 214 -9.61 -26.24 7.59
N ILE A 215 -9.05 -25.58 8.61
CA ILE A 215 -8.19 -24.40 8.48
C ILE A 215 -6.74 -24.90 8.41
N GLU A 216 -6.09 -24.67 7.26
CA GLU A 216 -4.67 -24.93 7.09
C GLU A 216 -3.87 -23.70 7.54
N VAL A 217 -2.88 -23.93 8.40
CA VAL A 217 -2.02 -22.87 8.94
C VAL A 217 -0.62 -23.05 8.35
N SER A 218 -0.15 -22.04 7.62
CA SER A 218 1.17 -22.03 6.97
C SER A 218 2.15 -21.03 7.59
N THR A 219 1.69 -20.17 8.49
CA THR A 219 2.45 -19.05 9.08
C THR A 219 2.39 -19.11 10.60
N ALA A 220 3.47 -18.67 11.24
CA ALA A 220 3.59 -18.57 12.69
C ALA A 220 3.06 -17.22 13.16
#